data_AF-A0A7C5NHR2-F1
#
_entry.id   AF-A0A7C5NHR2-F1
#
_cell.length_a   1.000
_cell.length_b   1.000
_cell.length_c   1.000
_cell.angle_alpha   90.00
_cell.angle_beta   90.00
_cell.angle_gamma   90.00
#
_symmetry.space_group_name_H-M   'P 1'
#
loop_
_entity.id
_entity.type
_entity.pdbx_description
1 polymer ?
#
loop_
_entity_poly.entity_id
_entity_poly.type
_entity_poly.pdbx_seq_one_letter_code
_entity_poly.pdbx_strand_id
1 'polypeptide(L)' 'MSKIDNVKILGIDPGTQVMGYAILDYFGGNHTVEALGVIKLKKYKDHQEKLK' A
#
# COMPACT_ATOMS: atom_id res chain seq x y z
N MET A 1 21.19 16.91 -19.96
CA MET A 1 20.30 16.88 -18.78
C MET A 1 19.84 15.43 -18.59
N SER A 2 20.30 14.73 -17.55
CA SER A 2 19.85 13.35 -17.29
C SER A 2 18.37 13.39 -16.92
N LYS A 3 17.57 12.56 -17.59
CA LYS A 3 16.15 12.40 -17.30
C LYS A 3 16.03 11.93 -15.85
N ILE A 4 15.40 12.74 -15.00
CA ILE A 4 15.14 12.31 -13.63
C ILE A 4 13.95 11.38 -13.71
N ASP A 5 14.20 10.09 -13.52
CA ASP A 5 13.16 9.08 -13.59
C ASP A 5 12.18 9.29 -12.42
N ASN A 6 10.90 9.34 -12.74
CA ASN A 6 9.83 9.29 -11.75
C ASN A 6 9.81 7.87 -11.18
N VAL A 7 10.05 7.75 -9.88
CA VAL A 7 10.09 6.45 -9.19
C VAL A 7 8.91 6.37 -8.23
N LYS A 8 8.10 5.32 -8.38
CA LYS A 8 7.07 4.97 -7.41
C LYS A 8 7.62 3.99 -6.39
N ILE A 9 7.43 4.30 -5.11
CA ILE A 9 7.87 3.50 -3.97
C ILE A 9 6.65 2.98 -3.24
N LEU A 10 6.61 1.67 -3.02
CA LEU A 10 5.58 1.02 -2.20
C LEU A 10 6.19 0.62 -0.85
N GLY A 11 5.80 1.32 0.21
CA GLY A 11 6.10 0.92 1.59
C GLY A 11 5.02 -0.01 2.11
N ILE A 12 5.42 -1.12 2.74
CA ILE A 12 4.52 -2.10 3.35
C ILE A 12 4.89 -2.26 4.83
N ASP A 13 3.89 -2.16 5.71
CA ASP A 13 4.01 -2.47 7.14
C ASP A 13 3.13 -3.70 7.47
N PRO A 14 3.72 -4.91 7.54
CA PRO A 14 2.95 -6.14 7.69
C PRO A 14 2.46 -6.33 9.13
N GLY A 15 1.18 -6.70 9.27
CA GLY A 15 0.60 -7.17 10.53
C GLY A 15 -0.20 -8.46 10.34
N THR A 16 -0.63 -9.09 11.43
CA THR A 16 -1.33 -10.38 11.37
C THR A 16 -2.81 -10.25 10.98
N GLN A 17 -3.41 -9.08 11.21
CA GLN A 17 -4.83 -8.81 10.96
C GLN A 17 -5.06 -7.63 10.01
N VAL A 18 -4.10 -6.73 9.93
CA VAL A 18 -4.11 -5.52 9.11
C VAL A 18 -2.69 -5.30 8.60
N MET A 19 -2.54 -4.91 7.34
CA MET A 19 -1.28 -4.52 6.72
C MET A 19 -1.37 -3.07 6.27
N GLY A 20 -0.47 -2.22 6.77
CA GLY A 20 -0.34 -0.85 6.31
C GLY A 20 0.39 -0.78 4.97
N TYR A 21 0.04 0.21 4.16
CA TYR A 21 0.81 0.54 2.97
C TYR A 21 0.88 2.05 2.73
N ALA A 22 1.95 2.47 2.05
CA ALA A 22 2.17 3.81 1.56
C ALA A 22 2.67 3.77 0.13
N ILE A 23 2.14 4.65 -0.72
CA ILE A 23 2.66 4.89 -2.07
C ILE A 23 3.29 6.28 -2.06
N LEU A 24 4.58 6.33 -2.39
CA LEU A 24 5.32 7.57 -2.55
C LEU A 24 5.71 7.75 -4.01
N ASP A 25 5.66 8.98 -4.49
CA ASP A 25 6.30 9.38 -5.74
C ASP A 25 7.62 10.09 -5.40
N TYR A 26 8.67 9.74 -6.14
CA TYR A 26 9.96 10.41 -6.07
C TYR A 26 10.26 11.04 -7.42
N PHE A 27 10.35 12.37 -7.41
CA PHE A 27 10.70 13.15 -8.58
C PHE A 27 11.60 14.31 -8.18
N GLY A 28 12.77 14.40 -8.80
CA GLY A 28 13.65 15.57 -8.67
C GLY A 28 14.19 15.83 -7.26
N GLY A 29 14.34 14.79 -6.42
CA GLY A 29 14.79 14.95 -5.04
C GLY A 29 13.66 15.21 -4.03
N ASN A 30 12.41 15.34 -4.50
CA ASN A 30 11.24 15.52 -3.64
C ASN A 30 10.46 14.21 -3.50
N HIS A 31 9.88 14.00 -2.32
CA HIS A 31 8.97 12.89 -2.04
C HIS A 31 7.55 13.42 -1.84
N THR A 32 6.57 12.87 -2.56
CA THR A 32 5.15 13.13 -2.32
C THR A 32 4.45 11.85 -1.88
N VAL A 33 3.51 11.98 -0.95
CA VAL A 33 2.65 10.88 -0.52
C VAL A 33 1.44 10.85 -1.44
N GLU A 34 1.33 9.81 -2.27
CA GLU A 34 0.21 9.62 -3.19
C GLU A 34 -0.96 8.91 -2.50
N ALA A 35 -0.65 7.92 -1.66
CA ALA A 35 -1.67 7.19 -0.91
C ALA A 35 -1.10 6.62 0.39
N LEU A 36 -1.95 6.59 1.42
CA LEU A 36 -1.76 5.84 2.64
C LEU A 36 -3.01 5.01 2.88
N GLY A 37 -2.84 3.77 3.30
CA GLY A 37 -3.99 2.91 3.54
C GLY A 37 -3.64 1.69 4.36
N VAL A 38 -4.69 0.93 4.64
CA VAL A 38 -4.60 -0.34 5.35
C VAL A 38 -5.42 -1.40 4.63
N ILE A 39 -4.86 -2.60 4.53
CA ILE A 39 -5.52 -3.79 4.00
C ILE A 39 -5.88 -4.67 5.20
N LYS A 40 -7.17 -4.96 5.38
CA LYS A 40 -7.62 -5.91 6.42
C LYS A 40 -7.33 -7.33 5.93
N LEU A 41 -6.43 -8.02 6.62
CA LEU A 41 -5.98 -9.39 6.30
C LEU A 41 -6.86 -10.47 6.94
N LYS A 42 -7.90 -10.08 7.69
CA LYS A 42 -8.88 -11.03 8.23
C LYS A 42 -9.52 -11.81 7.08
N LYS A 43 -9.17 -13.09 6.96
CA LYS A 43 -10.03 -14.07 6.29
C LYS A 43 -11.35 -14.07 7.06
N TYR A 44 -12.46 -13.95 6.36
CA TYR A 44 -13.80 -14.13 6.93
C TYR A 44 -13.77 -15.30 7.91
N LYS A 45 -14.04 -15.00 9.19
CA LYS A 45 -13.92 -15.98 10.27
C LYS A 45 -14.93 -17.13 10.08
N ASP A 46 -16.03 -16.83 9.40
CA ASP A 46 -17.12 -17.75 9.14
C ASP A 46 -17.31 -17.99 7.64
N HIS A 47 -17.16 -19.25 7.25
CA HIS A 47 -17.42 -19.73 5.88
C HIS A 47 -18.88 -19.59 5.47
N GLN A 48 -19.77 -19.33 6.43
CA GLN A 48 -21.22 -19.40 6.27
C GLN A 48 -21.82 -18.24 5.46
N GLU A 49 -21.11 -17.11 5.28
CA GLU A 49 -21.61 -15.97 4.49
C GLU A 49 -21.36 -16.09 2.98
N LYS A 50 -20.73 -17.17 2.50
CA LYS A 50 -20.46 -17.38 1.05
C LYS A 50 -21.58 -18.08 0.28
N LEU A 51 -22.71 -18.42 0.92
CA LEU A 51 -23.81 -19.20 0.32
C LEU A 51 -25.18 -18.48 0.35
N LYS A 52 -25.21 -17.14 0.31
CA LYS A 52 -26.45 -16.39 0.01
C LYS A 52 -26.35 -15.68 -1.33
#